data_AF-A0A521UL24-F1
#
_entry.id   AF-A0A521UL24-F1
#
_cell.length_a   1.000
_cell.length_b   1.000
_cell.length_c   1.000
_cell.angle_alpha   90.00
_cell.angle_beta   90.00
_cell.angle_gamma   90.00
#
_symmetry.space_group_name_H-M   'P 1'
#
loop_
_entity.id
_entity.type
_entity.pdbx_description
1 polymer ?
#
loop_
_entity_poly.entity_id
_entity_poly.type
_entity_poly.pdbx_seq_one_letter_code
_entity_poly.pdbx_strand_id
1 'polypeptide(L)'
;MSSQVTRGCARIGEVEAAIDERLEAAHAAEALAHARGCAACGAMERSLRSLREMARSLPEPSIDAEAAQRVRAEVIAGASLGGHGRSTTTAVRRALAVAAAVTLVVLGAAMLRPRSASPRTAAEGIDLAGAGTLRPERAAVYRVERAGSDTRIALTEGTIHLAVEHRRRSERFVVALTDAEVEVRGTRFAVDAHQGHLRRVRVTEGLVAVRRAGQPERLVGPGSTLEVTEPAAVAPAAATLDPMEPRAPAPEPGAVTPAPRVEAPRTPSEAGGTAASRDFRAGALAYVRGEPGEAARALQRFLAAATARDPRREDARYVLVLALDATRDPGAERAAREYLGEFPNGLRRAEVTVRLTRRLAARGACDAAASAALGMPEHAEAGLRTQVAQALSRCAVAPGE
;
A
#
# COMPACT_ATOMS: atom_id res chain seq x y z
N MET A 1 23.64 -24.03 -29.71
CA MET A 1 22.33 -24.46 -29.17
C MET A 1 21.58 -23.20 -28.80
N SER A 2 20.64 -22.83 -29.66
CA SER A 2 20.19 -21.45 -29.88
C SER A 2 19.21 -20.96 -28.82
N SER A 3 19.54 -19.82 -28.22
CA SER A 3 18.62 -18.97 -27.46
C SER A 3 17.67 -18.25 -28.43
N GLN A 4 16.64 -18.95 -28.90
CA GLN A 4 15.47 -18.29 -29.49
C GLN A 4 14.60 -17.82 -28.33
N VAL A 5 14.72 -16.53 -27.99
CA VAL A 5 13.75 -15.81 -27.18
C VAL A 5 12.39 -15.98 -27.86
N THR A 6 11.54 -16.77 -27.23
CA THR A 6 10.20 -17.13 -27.68
C THR A 6 9.37 -15.87 -27.89
N ARG A 7 8.97 -15.59 -29.13
CA ARG A 7 7.84 -14.67 -29.37
C ARG A 7 6.64 -15.23 -28.62
N GLY A 8 6.07 -14.44 -27.70
CA GLY A 8 4.96 -14.87 -26.86
C GLY A 8 3.78 -15.37 -27.69
N CYS A 9 3.15 -16.47 -27.26
CA CYS A 9 1.91 -16.93 -27.86
C CYS A 9 0.80 -15.90 -27.62
N ALA A 10 0.03 -15.55 -28.65
CA ALA A 10 -1.07 -14.59 -28.53
C ALA A 10 -2.18 -15.06 -27.55
N ARG A 11 -2.30 -16.37 -27.31
CA ARG A 11 -3.29 -16.96 -26.40
C ARG A 11 -2.80 -17.07 -24.95
N ILE A 12 -1.64 -16.51 -24.61
CA ILE A 12 -1.08 -16.60 -23.26
C ILE A 12 -2.05 -16.03 -22.20
N GLY A 13 -2.73 -14.91 -22.50
CA GLY A 13 -3.71 -14.31 -21.58
C GLY A 13 -4.97 -15.16 -21.36
N GLU A 14 -5.38 -15.94 -22.36
CA GLU A 14 -6.53 -16.87 -22.22
C GLU A 14 -6.16 -18.05 -21.31
N VAL A 15 -4.93 -18.55 -21.41
CA VAL A 15 -4.44 -19.63 -20.52
C VAL A 15 -4.34 -19.15 -19.08
N GLU A 16 -3.81 -17.94 -18.86
CA GLU A 16 -3.79 -17.31 -17.53
C GLU A 16 -5.21 -17.14 -16.97
N ALA A 17 -6.14 -16.59 -17.76
CA ALA A 17 -7.53 -16.41 -17.35
C ALA A 17 -8.25 -17.74 -17.09
N ALA A 18 -7.98 -18.80 -17.88
CA ALA A 18 -8.51 -20.14 -17.63
C ALA A 18 -8.01 -20.72 -16.31
N ILE A 19 -6.71 -20.57 -16.04
CA ILE A 19 -6.10 -21.01 -14.78
C ILE A 19 -6.73 -20.25 -13.62
N ASP A 20 -6.95 -18.94 -13.71
CA ASP A 20 -7.64 -18.11 -12.71
C ASP A 20 -9.15 -18.31 -12.61
N GLU A 21 -9.73 -19.27 -13.33
CA GLU A 21 -11.18 -19.53 -13.34
C GLU A 21 -12.01 -18.30 -13.77
N ARG A 22 -11.40 -17.41 -14.56
CA ARG A 22 -12.03 -16.18 -15.09
C ARG A 22 -12.69 -16.39 -16.46
N LEU A 23 -12.56 -17.58 -17.05
CA LEU A 23 -13.20 -17.95 -18.30
C LEU A 23 -14.33 -18.94 -18.05
N GLU A 24 -15.39 -18.82 -18.86
CA GLU A 24 -16.44 -19.83 -18.95
C GLU A 24 -15.86 -21.22 -19.24
N ALA A 25 -16.46 -22.27 -18.67
CA ALA A 25 -15.89 -23.63 -18.67
C ALA A 25 -15.48 -24.13 -20.06
N ALA A 26 -16.26 -23.82 -21.10
CA ALA A 26 -15.95 -24.19 -22.49
C ALA A 26 -14.67 -23.51 -23.01
N HIS A 27 -14.53 -22.19 -22.80
CA HIS A 27 -13.34 -21.43 -23.22
C HIS A 27 -12.12 -21.80 -22.39
N ALA A 28 -12.30 -22.07 -21.09
CA ALA A 28 -11.23 -22.55 -20.23
C ALA A 28 -10.70 -23.91 -20.72
N ALA A 29 -11.58 -24.84 -21.10
CA ALA A 29 -11.18 -26.14 -21.65
C ALA A 29 -10.40 -26.01 -22.96
N GLU A 30 -10.82 -25.09 -23.85
CA GLU A 30 -10.12 -24.84 -25.11
C GLU A 30 -8.71 -24.22 -24.88
N ALA A 31 -8.60 -23.23 -23.98
CA ALA A 31 -7.33 -22.61 -23.63
C ALA A 31 -6.34 -23.63 -23.02
N LEU A 32 -6.83 -24.50 -22.14
CA LEU A 32 -6.01 -25.57 -21.54
C LEU A 32 -5.67 -26.68 -22.56
N ALA A 33 -6.51 -26.94 -23.56
CA ALA A 33 -6.16 -27.81 -24.68
C ALA A 33 -5.03 -27.20 -25.53
N HIS A 34 -5.08 -25.90 -25.79
CA HIS A 34 -3.99 -25.18 -26.48
C HIS A 34 -2.67 -25.23 -25.69
N ALA A 35 -2.71 -25.03 -24.37
CA ALA A 35 -1.52 -25.07 -23.52
C ALA A 35 -0.78 -26.42 -23.57
N ARG A 36 -1.50 -27.53 -23.78
CA ARG A 36 -0.91 -28.86 -24.00
C ARG A 36 -0.12 -28.98 -25.30
N GLY A 37 -0.52 -28.25 -26.34
CA GLY A 37 0.13 -28.26 -27.66
C GLY A 37 1.17 -27.15 -27.87
N CYS A 38 1.13 -26.07 -27.09
CA CYS A 38 2.03 -24.92 -27.22
C CYS A 38 3.06 -24.88 -26.09
N ALA A 39 4.35 -24.97 -26.44
CA ALA A 39 5.44 -25.01 -25.45
C ALA A 39 5.49 -23.78 -24.52
N ALA A 40 5.25 -22.58 -25.04
CA ALA A 40 5.26 -21.34 -24.24
C ALA A 40 4.10 -21.30 -23.23
N CYS A 41 2.87 -21.58 -23.69
CA CYS A 41 1.69 -21.64 -22.83
C CYS A 41 1.78 -22.76 -21.80
N GLY A 42 2.27 -23.95 -22.19
CA GLY A 42 2.44 -25.08 -21.27
C GLY A 42 3.52 -24.83 -20.20
N ALA A 43 4.59 -24.09 -20.51
CA ALA A 43 5.57 -23.67 -19.51
C ALA A 43 4.97 -22.71 -18.49
N MET A 44 4.19 -21.73 -18.95
CA MET A 44 3.48 -20.80 -18.07
C MET A 44 2.45 -21.52 -17.20
N GLU A 45 1.64 -22.42 -17.78
CA GLU A 45 0.66 -23.21 -17.03
C GLU A 45 1.31 -23.98 -15.88
N ARG A 46 2.43 -24.66 -16.14
CA ARG A 46 3.20 -25.37 -15.10
C ARG A 46 3.73 -24.42 -14.03
N SER A 47 4.24 -23.25 -14.42
CA SER A 47 4.75 -22.26 -13.48
C SER A 47 3.64 -21.72 -12.56
N LEU A 48 2.48 -21.35 -13.12
CA LEU A 48 1.33 -20.88 -12.33
C LEU A 48 0.75 -21.97 -11.42
N ARG A 49 0.66 -23.22 -11.90
CA ARG A 49 0.23 -24.35 -11.08
C ARG A 49 1.18 -24.60 -9.91
N SER A 50 2.49 -24.56 -10.16
CA SER A 50 3.52 -24.66 -9.12
C SER A 50 3.43 -23.54 -8.09
N LEU A 51 3.23 -22.29 -8.53
CA LEU A 51 3.00 -21.15 -7.63
C LEU A 51 1.77 -21.34 -6.73
N ARG A 52 0.68 -21.88 -7.27
CA ARG A 52 -0.51 -22.18 -6.47
C ARG A 52 -0.32 -23.31 -5.49
N GLU A 53 0.40 -24.35 -5.90
CA GLU A 53 0.74 -25.45 -5.01
C GLU A 53 1.62 -24.96 -3.85
N MET A 54 2.62 -24.11 -4.13
CA MET A 54 3.39 -23.42 -3.10
C MET A 54 2.51 -22.52 -2.23
N ALA A 55 1.58 -21.75 -2.81
CA ALA A 55 0.68 -20.90 -2.03
C ALA A 55 -0.25 -21.71 -1.11
N ARG A 56 -0.69 -22.89 -1.53
CA ARG A 56 -1.49 -23.81 -0.71
C ARG A 56 -0.69 -24.52 0.37
N SER A 57 0.62 -24.69 0.19
CA SER A 57 1.50 -25.30 1.19
C SER A 57 1.99 -24.30 2.24
N LEU A 58 1.88 -22.99 1.97
CA LEU A 58 2.08 -21.98 2.99
C LEU A 58 1.00 -22.13 4.07
N PRO A 59 1.36 -22.07 5.36
CA PRO A 59 0.39 -22.04 6.45
C PRO A 59 -0.58 -20.90 6.17
N GLU A 60 -1.89 -21.19 6.25
CA GLU A 60 -2.91 -20.16 6.09
C GLU A 60 -2.65 -19.09 7.14
N PRO A 61 -2.24 -17.86 6.74
CA PRO A 61 -1.92 -16.85 7.71
C PRO A 61 -3.21 -16.57 8.48
N SER A 62 -3.18 -16.75 9.80
CA SER A 62 -4.25 -16.29 10.66
C SER A 62 -4.24 -14.77 10.62
N ILE A 63 -4.96 -14.21 9.65
CA ILE A 63 -5.18 -12.78 9.59
C ILE A 63 -6.13 -12.50 10.74
N ASP A 64 -5.58 -11.97 11.82
CA ASP A 64 -6.35 -11.38 12.91
C ASP A 64 -7.42 -10.47 12.29
N ALA A 65 -8.69 -10.80 12.55
CA ALA A 65 -9.82 -10.05 12.00
C ALA A 65 -9.73 -8.57 12.36
N GLU A 66 -9.12 -8.25 13.49
CA GLU A 66 -8.87 -6.88 13.92
C GLU A 66 -7.78 -6.20 13.07
N ALA A 67 -6.70 -6.91 12.74
CA ALA A 67 -5.67 -6.45 11.80
C ALA A 67 -6.24 -6.23 10.39
N ALA A 68 -7.11 -7.14 9.90
CA ALA A 68 -7.81 -6.96 8.63
C ALA A 68 -8.68 -5.70 8.62
N GLN A 69 -9.41 -5.46 9.72
CA GLN A 69 -10.30 -4.30 9.86
C GLN A 69 -9.52 -2.99 9.97
N ARG A 70 -8.36 -2.99 10.65
CA ARG A 70 -7.41 -1.86 10.69
C ARG A 70 -6.84 -1.54 9.31
N VAL A 71 -6.33 -2.55 8.59
CA VAL A 71 -5.81 -2.38 7.22
C VAL A 71 -6.90 -1.84 6.30
N ARG A 72 -8.13 -2.34 6.40
CA ARG A 72 -9.25 -1.84 5.60
C ARG A 72 -9.60 -0.39 5.93
N ALA A 73 -9.68 -0.05 7.22
CA ALA A 73 -9.95 1.33 7.65
C ALA A 73 -8.87 2.30 7.17
N GLU A 74 -7.62 1.85 7.18
CA GLU A 74 -6.47 2.64 6.75
C GLU A 74 -6.40 2.82 5.23
N VAL A 75 -6.74 1.79 4.44
CA VAL A 75 -6.89 1.89 2.98
C VAL A 75 -8.00 2.89 2.61
N ILE A 76 -9.13 2.85 3.33
CA ILE A 76 -10.24 3.79 3.12
C ILE A 76 -9.82 5.22 3.51
N ALA A 77 -9.14 5.40 4.65
CA ALA A 77 -8.70 6.71 5.11
C ALA A 77 -7.59 7.32 4.22
N GLY A 78 -6.67 6.49 3.71
CA GLY A 78 -5.60 6.92 2.80
C GLY A 78 -6.11 7.37 1.44
N ALA A 79 -7.23 6.81 0.98
CA ALA A 79 -7.90 7.26 -0.24
C ALA A 79 -8.46 8.69 -0.09
N SER A 80 -9.03 9.03 1.07
CA SER A 80 -9.74 10.30 1.31
C SER A 80 -8.88 11.56 1.48
N LEU A 81 -7.55 11.43 1.67
CA LEU A 81 -6.68 12.57 1.98
C LEU A 81 -6.02 13.24 0.75
N GLY A 82 -6.27 12.75 -0.47
CA GLY A 82 -5.60 13.20 -1.70
C GLY A 82 -6.11 14.51 -2.33
N GLY A 83 -6.91 15.34 -1.66
CA GLY A 83 -7.72 16.36 -2.33
C GLY A 83 -7.80 17.75 -1.71
N HIS A 84 -6.73 18.37 -1.23
CA HIS A 84 -6.80 19.79 -0.80
C HIS A 84 -5.56 20.62 -1.17
N GLY A 85 -5.46 20.97 -2.45
CA GLY A 85 -4.67 22.13 -2.90
C GLY A 85 -5.53 23.39 -2.87
N ARG A 86 -5.52 24.15 -1.77
CA ARG A 86 -6.01 25.53 -1.75
C ARG A 86 -5.01 26.47 -1.07
N SER A 87 -4.63 27.47 -1.85
CA SER A 87 -3.80 28.64 -1.59
C SER A 87 -3.96 29.26 -0.19
N THR A 88 -2.88 29.27 0.60
CA THR A 88 -2.75 29.96 1.89
C THR A 88 -1.47 30.81 1.94
N THR A 89 -1.23 31.65 0.94
CA THR A 89 0.01 32.45 0.85
C THR A 89 0.00 33.75 1.68
N THR A 90 -1.13 34.16 2.27
CA THR A 90 -1.21 35.43 3.00
C THR A 90 -1.11 35.30 4.53
N ALA A 91 -1.44 34.14 5.12
CA ALA A 91 -1.37 33.93 6.57
C ALA A 91 0.07 33.64 7.08
N VAL A 92 0.90 33.00 6.26
CA VAL A 92 2.28 32.59 6.64
C VAL A 92 3.21 33.78 6.85
N ARG A 93 3.00 34.90 6.14
CA ARG A 93 3.86 36.10 6.27
C ARG A 93 3.72 36.82 7.61
N ARG A 94 2.57 36.73 8.30
CA ARG A 94 2.40 37.36 9.63
C ARG A 94 2.93 36.49 10.77
N ALA A 95 2.95 35.16 10.62
CA ALA A 95 3.50 34.24 11.63
C ALA A 95 5.04 34.26 11.69
N LEU A 96 5.72 34.50 10.56
CA LEU A 96 7.19 34.54 10.51
C LEU A 96 7.82 35.73 11.26
N ALA A 97 7.11 36.85 11.42
CA ALA A 97 7.63 38.02 12.12
C ALA A 97 7.70 37.81 13.65
N VAL A 98 6.80 37.01 14.22
CA VAL A 98 6.76 36.76 15.67
C VAL A 98 7.76 35.67 16.08
N ALA A 99 8.04 34.70 15.21
CA ALA A 99 8.97 33.61 15.50
C ALA A 99 10.45 34.07 15.58
N ALA A 100 10.84 35.12 14.86
CA ALA A 100 12.21 35.64 14.85
C ALA A 100 12.61 36.34 16.16
N ALA A 101 11.66 36.96 16.87
CA ALA A 101 11.95 37.63 18.13
C ALA A 101 12.15 36.64 19.30
N VAL A 102 11.43 35.51 19.29
CA VAL A 102 11.51 34.49 20.36
C VAL A 102 12.79 33.65 20.24
N THR A 103 13.30 33.44 19.02
CA THR A 103 14.51 32.64 18.79
C THR A 103 15.78 33.32 19.31
N LEU A 104 15.88 34.65 19.26
CA LEU A 104 17.06 35.38 19.76
C LEU A 104 17.19 35.34 21.28
N VAL A 105 16.08 35.34 22.02
CA VAL A 105 16.09 35.27 23.49
C VAL A 105 16.48 33.88 23.99
N VAL A 106 16.01 32.83 23.32
CA VAL A 106 16.32 31.43 23.70
C VAL A 106 17.78 31.06 23.39
N LEU A 107 18.34 31.57 22.28
CA LEU A 107 19.73 31.30 21.92
C LEU A 107 20.74 31.92 22.91
N GLY A 108 20.43 33.10 23.47
CA GLY A 108 21.29 33.77 24.45
C GLY A 108 21.38 33.04 25.79
N ALA A 109 20.27 32.44 26.25
CA ALA A 109 20.24 31.72 27.53
C ALA A 109 20.90 30.33 27.49
N ALA A 110 20.98 29.71 26.30
CA ALA A 110 21.52 28.36 26.14
C ALA A 110 23.06 28.28 26.17
N MET A 111 23.77 29.39 25.92
CA MET A 111 25.24 29.41 25.86
C MET A 111 25.95 29.50 27.22
N LEU A 112 25.22 29.69 28.32
CA LEU A 112 25.80 29.88 29.66
C LEU A 112 25.68 28.66 30.60
N ARG A 113 25.23 27.49 30.11
CA ARG A 113 25.11 26.28 30.95
C ARG A 113 26.34 25.36 30.84
N PRO A 114 27.03 25.04 31.96
CA PRO A 114 28.14 24.10 31.97
C PRO A 114 27.66 22.68 31.63
N ARG A 115 28.34 22.02 30.70
CA ARG A 115 28.06 20.65 30.27
C ARG A 115 28.62 19.66 31.29
N SER A 116 27.78 19.21 32.21
CA SER A 116 28.07 18.04 33.06
C SER A 116 27.81 16.76 32.27
N ALA A 117 28.85 15.96 32.04
CA ALA A 117 28.74 14.63 31.46
C ALA A 117 28.35 13.60 32.54
N SER A 118 27.07 13.24 32.60
CA SER A 118 26.61 12.10 33.41
C SER A 118 26.81 10.78 32.65
N PRO A 119 27.26 9.70 33.33
CA PRO A 119 27.34 8.37 32.74
C PRO A 119 25.93 7.85 32.46
N ARG A 120 25.63 7.56 31.18
CA ARG A 120 24.33 7.09 30.71
C ARG A 120 24.12 5.61 31.06
N THR A 121 23.14 5.36 31.91
CA THR A 121 22.40 4.11 32.07
C THR A 121 21.87 3.61 30.72
N ALA A 122 21.68 2.29 30.60
CA ALA A 122 21.28 1.57 29.39
C ALA A 122 20.25 2.34 28.54
N ALA A 123 20.62 2.61 27.29
CA ALA A 123 19.96 3.57 26.41
C ALA A 123 18.48 3.24 26.18
N GLU A 124 17.62 4.05 26.81
CA GLU A 124 16.22 4.19 26.47
C GLU A 124 16.08 4.50 24.97
N GLY A 125 15.16 3.82 24.30
CA GLY A 125 14.95 3.99 22.85
C GLY A 125 14.50 5.41 22.52
N ILE A 126 14.96 5.93 21.38
CA ILE A 126 14.57 7.25 20.88
C ILE A 126 13.28 7.09 20.07
N ASP A 127 12.20 7.72 20.51
CA ASP A 127 10.95 7.78 19.75
C ASP A 127 11.13 8.63 18.47
N LEU A 128 10.74 8.05 17.33
CA LEU A 128 10.79 8.68 16.03
C LEU A 128 9.51 9.45 15.69
N ALA A 129 8.77 9.92 16.69
CA ALA A 129 7.52 10.67 16.57
C ALA A 129 6.41 9.81 15.93
N GLY A 130 6.21 8.60 16.47
CA GLY A 130 5.22 7.64 15.97
C GLY A 130 5.60 6.94 14.67
N ALA A 131 6.79 7.19 14.12
CA ALA A 131 7.32 6.36 13.05
C ALA A 131 7.92 5.04 13.58
N GLY A 132 8.24 4.98 14.88
CA GLY A 132 8.87 3.83 15.53
C GLY A 132 9.86 4.23 16.61
N THR A 133 10.66 3.28 17.07
CA THR A 133 11.73 3.52 18.04
C THR A 133 13.10 3.17 17.45
N LEU A 134 14.11 3.97 17.78
CA LEU A 134 15.50 3.81 17.37
C LEU A 134 16.36 3.59 18.61
N ARG A 135 17.10 2.49 18.66
CA ARG A 135 18.08 2.22 19.71
C ARG A 135 19.48 2.09 19.10
N PRO A 136 20.35 3.11 19.22
CA PRO A 136 21.70 3.03 18.71
C PRO A 136 22.56 2.12 19.58
N GLU A 137 23.43 1.31 18.99
CA GLU A 137 24.54 0.70 19.71
C GLU A 137 25.69 1.70 19.88
N ARG A 138 26.65 1.36 20.74
CA ARG A 138 27.80 2.24 21.05
C ARG A 138 28.51 2.62 19.73
N ALA A 139 28.82 3.91 19.59
CA ALA A 139 29.46 4.53 18.41
C ALA A 139 28.60 4.72 17.15
N ALA A 140 27.28 4.52 17.20
CA ALA A 140 26.44 4.83 16.04
C ALA A 140 26.41 6.33 15.74
N VAL A 141 26.74 6.71 14.49
CA VAL A 141 26.67 8.09 13.98
C VAL A 141 25.55 8.15 12.93
N TYR A 142 24.47 8.86 13.26
CA TYR A 142 23.31 8.98 12.40
C TYR A 142 22.65 10.36 12.51
N ARG A 143 21.83 10.68 11.51
CA ARG A 143 20.95 11.86 11.48
C ARG A 143 19.55 11.43 11.09
N VAL A 144 18.56 11.93 11.82
CA VAL A 144 17.14 11.72 11.51
C VAL A 144 16.60 12.94 10.78
N GLU A 145 16.06 12.73 9.59
CA GLU A 145 15.43 13.74 8.74
C GLU A 145 13.95 13.38 8.56
N ARG A 146 13.07 14.35 8.75
CA ARG A 146 11.61 14.17 8.60
C ARG A 146 11.08 15.15 7.57
N ALA A 147 10.28 14.65 6.65
CA ALA A 147 9.60 15.46 5.64
C ALA A 147 8.13 15.01 5.54
N GLY A 148 7.24 15.73 6.20
CA GLY A 148 5.83 15.33 6.31
C GLY A 148 5.71 14.00 7.05
N SER A 149 5.18 12.98 6.37
CA SER A 149 5.02 11.63 6.89
C SER A 149 6.20 10.70 6.59
N ASP A 150 7.22 11.17 5.87
CA ASP A 150 8.39 10.37 5.56
C ASP A 150 9.48 10.55 6.61
N THR A 151 10.12 9.43 6.98
CA THR A 151 11.24 9.40 7.92
C THR A 151 12.45 8.82 7.21
N ARG A 152 13.54 9.60 7.15
CA ARG A 152 14.83 9.18 6.62
C ARG A 152 15.86 9.20 7.73
N ILE A 153 16.61 8.11 7.89
CA ILE A 153 17.73 8.03 8.83
C ILE A 153 19.01 7.90 8.00
N ALA A 154 19.80 8.96 7.94
CA ALA A 154 21.13 8.88 7.35
C ALA A 154 22.08 8.22 8.37
N LEU A 155 22.59 7.03 8.07
CA LEU A 155 23.48 6.26 8.94
C LEU A 155 24.90 6.25 8.34
N THR A 156 25.88 6.74 9.10
CA THR A 156 27.28 6.82 8.67
C THR A 156 28.13 5.75 9.35
N GLU A 157 27.95 5.51 10.64
CA GLU A 157 28.81 4.59 11.38
C GLU A 157 27.99 3.81 12.40
N GLY A 158 28.39 2.56 12.67
CA GLY A 158 27.87 1.71 13.74
C GLY A 158 26.52 1.04 13.45
N THR A 159 25.96 0.43 14.50
CA THR A 159 24.71 -0.34 14.44
C THR A 159 23.55 0.43 15.05
N ILE A 160 22.41 0.44 14.36
CA ILE A 160 21.13 0.90 14.91
C ILE A 160 20.10 -0.24 14.91
N HIS A 161 19.34 -0.35 16.00
CA HIS A 161 18.16 -1.22 16.09
C HIS A 161 16.91 -0.38 15.92
N LEU A 162 16.02 -0.83 15.05
CA LEU A 162 14.81 -0.11 14.70
C LEU A 162 13.59 -1.00 14.91
N ALA A 163 12.57 -0.47 15.58
CA ALA A 163 11.24 -1.04 15.60
C ALA A 163 10.29 0.00 14.98
N VAL A 164 10.04 -0.17 13.69
CA VAL A 164 9.26 0.76 12.87
C VAL A 164 7.79 0.35 12.97
N GLU A 165 6.93 1.32 13.28
CA GLU A 165 5.49 1.08 13.26
C GLU A 165 5.01 0.82 11.83
N HIS A 166 3.84 0.21 11.66
CA HIS A 166 3.31 -0.03 10.32
C HIS A 166 3.16 1.31 9.58
N ARG A 167 3.73 1.40 8.37
CA ARG A 167 3.71 2.62 7.55
C ARG A 167 2.77 2.44 6.37
N ARG A 168 2.02 3.49 6.04
CA ARG A 168 1.13 3.48 4.87
C ARG A 168 1.91 3.38 3.58
N ARG A 169 1.23 3.06 2.48
CA ARG A 169 1.89 2.93 1.17
C ARG A 169 2.51 4.24 0.65
N SER A 170 1.96 5.38 1.06
CA SER A 170 2.46 6.72 0.75
C SER A 170 3.59 7.17 1.68
N GLU A 171 3.83 6.46 2.77
CA GLU A 171 4.80 6.83 3.79
C GLU A 171 6.06 5.98 3.62
N ARG A 172 7.21 6.64 3.66
CA ARG A 172 8.50 5.98 3.51
C ARG A 172 9.27 6.05 4.82
N PHE A 173 9.74 4.90 5.25
CA PHE A 173 10.76 4.80 6.28
C PHE A 173 12.01 4.24 5.63
N VAL A 174 13.05 5.06 5.54
CA VAL A 174 14.28 4.73 4.82
C VAL A 174 15.48 4.93 5.74
N VAL A 175 16.31 3.91 5.88
CA VAL A 175 17.68 4.07 6.37
C VAL A 175 18.57 4.27 5.15
N ALA A 176 19.15 5.45 5.05
CA ALA A 176 19.98 5.88 3.95
C ALA A 176 21.45 5.74 4.32
N LEU A 177 22.20 5.08 3.46
CA LEU A 177 23.64 4.94 3.48
C LEU A 177 24.21 5.54 2.19
N THR A 178 25.53 5.66 2.10
CA THR A 178 26.22 6.19 0.93
C THR A 178 26.04 5.28 -0.29
N ASP A 179 26.06 3.96 -0.10
CA ASP A 179 25.97 2.96 -1.18
C ASP A 179 24.63 2.21 -1.24
N ALA A 180 23.73 2.45 -0.28
CA ALA A 180 22.51 1.68 -0.11
C ALA A 180 21.34 2.48 0.47
N GLU A 181 20.13 2.06 0.16
CA GLU A 181 18.90 2.44 0.84
C GLU A 181 18.19 1.19 1.38
N VAL A 182 17.77 1.25 2.64
CA VAL A 182 17.01 0.21 3.31
C VAL A 182 15.61 0.75 3.60
N GLU A 183 14.62 0.31 2.82
CA GLU A 183 13.23 0.76 2.91
C GLU A 183 12.36 -0.30 3.58
N VAL A 184 11.51 0.14 4.51
CA VAL A 184 10.71 -0.76 5.34
C VAL A 184 9.31 -0.23 5.63
N ARG A 185 8.42 -1.15 6.04
CA ARG A 185 7.06 -0.84 6.50
C ARG A 185 6.66 -1.79 7.62
N GLY A 186 6.61 -1.30 8.86
CA GLY A 186 6.23 -2.13 10.01
C GLY A 186 7.21 -3.28 10.27
N THR A 187 8.47 -2.97 10.57
CA THR A 187 9.53 -3.98 10.71
C THR A 187 10.33 -3.79 11.98
N ARG A 188 10.90 -4.89 12.48
CA ARG A 188 11.97 -4.87 13.47
C ARG A 188 13.24 -5.40 12.84
N PHE A 189 14.28 -4.58 12.83
CA PHE A 189 15.53 -4.89 12.15
C PHE A 189 16.70 -4.10 12.73
N ALA A 190 17.91 -4.58 12.45
CA ALA A 190 19.15 -3.89 12.74
C ALA A 190 19.91 -3.63 11.44
N VAL A 191 20.51 -2.44 11.35
CA VAL A 191 21.39 -2.04 10.25
C VAL A 191 22.76 -1.70 10.83
N ASP A 192 23.79 -2.31 10.26
CA ASP A 192 25.19 -2.06 10.58
C ASP A 192 25.89 -1.41 9.38
N ALA A 193 26.57 -0.30 9.65
CA ALA A 193 27.25 0.52 8.67
C ALA A 193 28.67 0.86 9.12
N HIS A 194 29.58 0.94 8.15
CA HIS A 194 30.93 1.43 8.36
C HIS A 194 31.29 2.42 7.27
N GLN A 195 31.72 3.63 7.65
CA GLN A 195 32.07 4.71 6.71
C GLN A 195 30.95 5.04 5.70
N GLY A 196 29.71 4.89 6.12
CA GLY A 196 28.51 5.10 5.32
C GLY A 196 28.22 3.97 4.33
N HIS A 197 28.94 2.85 4.38
CA HIS A 197 28.67 1.67 3.55
C HIS A 197 27.91 0.61 4.34
N LEU A 198 26.94 -0.04 3.68
CA LEU A 198 26.15 -1.10 4.29
C LEU A 198 27.01 -2.35 4.51
N ARG A 199 27.10 -2.83 5.76
CA ARG A 199 27.78 -4.08 6.13
C ARG A 199 26.80 -5.23 6.33
N ARG A 200 25.75 -4.98 7.11
CA ARG A 200 24.79 -6.02 7.50
C ARG A 200 23.39 -5.44 7.70
N VAL A 201 22.38 -6.19 7.24
CA VAL A 201 20.97 -5.98 7.62
C VAL A 201 20.45 -7.27 8.23
N ARG A 202 19.99 -7.23 9.47
CA ARG A 202 19.35 -8.36 10.14
C ARG A 202 17.90 -8.03 10.42
N VAL A 203 16.98 -8.88 9.97
CA VAL A 203 15.54 -8.66 10.12
C VAL A 203 15.00 -9.67 11.12
N THR A 204 14.39 -9.18 12.20
CA THR A 204 13.72 -10.04 13.19
C THR A 204 12.23 -10.16 12.88
N GLU A 205 11.59 -9.09 12.42
CA GLU A 205 10.16 -9.07 12.07
C GLU A 205 9.91 -8.24 10.80
N GLY A 206 8.97 -8.69 9.98
CA GLY A 206 8.53 -8.01 8.75
C GLY A 206 9.47 -8.22 7.55
N LEU A 207 9.30 -7.38 6.52
CA LEU A 207 10.04 -7.48 5.26
C LEU A 207 10.78 -6.18 4.96
N VAL A 208 12.06 -6.29 4.60
CA VAL A 208 12.95 -5.16 4.34
C VAL A 208 13.41 -5.19 2.89
N ALA A 209 13.25 -4.07 2.16
CA ALA A 209 13.79 -3.90 0.82
C ALA A 209 15.13 -3.19 0.89
N VAL A 210 16.18 -3.82 0.36
CA VAL A 210 17.54 -3.27 0.30
C VAL A 210 17.88 -2.98 -1.16
N ARG A 211 18.17 -1.70 -1.45
CA ARG A 211 18.59 -1.23 -2.77
C ARG A 211 20.03 -0.75 -2.68
N ARG A 212 20.91 -1.27 -3.54
CA ARG A 212 22.30 -0.82 -3.65
C ARG A 212 22.56 -0.31 -5.06
N ALA A 213 23.43 0.67 -5.19
CA ALA A 213 23.78 1.20 -6.50
C ALA A 213 24.31 0.09 -7.43
N GLY A 214 23.71 -0.05 -8.61
CA GLY A 214 24.11 -1.05 -9.60
C GLY A 214 23.72 -2.50 -9.29
N GLN A 215 22.93 -2.77 -8.23
CA GLN A 215 22.44 -4.11 -7.90
C GLN A 215 20.90 -4.15 -7.93
N PRO A 216 20.29 -5.29 -8.29
CA PRO A 216 18.85 -5.45 -8.17
C PRO A 216 18.41 -5.34 -6.71
N GLU A 217 17.17 -4.90 -6.49
CA GLU A 217 16.55 -4.86 -5.17
C GLU A 217 16.56 -6.25 -4.54
N ARG A 218 16.96 -6.32 -3.26
CA ARG A 218 16.94 -7.56 -2.48
C ARG A 218 15.95 -7.43 -1.34
N LEU A 219 15.05 -8.39 -1.24
CA LEU A 219 14.09 -8.50 -0.14
C LEU A 219 14.68 -9.39 0.96
N VAL A 220 14.66 -8.91 2.20
CA VAL A 220 15.16 -9.60 3.38
C VAL A 220 13.99 -9.82 4.34
N GLY A 221 13.63 -11.08 4.56
CA GLY A 221 12.52 -11.48 5.43
C GLY A 221 12.93 -11.76 6.88
N PRO A 222 11.96 -12.11 7.75
CA PRO A 222 12.22 -12.41 9.16
C PRO A 222 13.23 -13.54 9.35
N GLY A 223 14.07 -13.43 10.38
CA GLY A 223 15.13 -14.39 10.70
C GLY A 223 16.32 -14.36 9.73
N SER A 224 16.23 -13.62 8.62
CA SER A 224 17.29 -13.55 7.62
C SER A 224 18.30 -12.44 7.95
N THR A 225 19.53 -12.68 7.51
CA THR A 225 20.61 -11.69 7.57
C THR A 225 21.19 -11.52 6.17
N LEU A 226 21.22 -10.28 5.70
CA LEU A 226 21.97 -9.89 4.52
C LEU A 226 23.33 -9.39 4.98
N GLU A 227 24.37 -10.16 4.70
CA GLU A 227 25.75 -9.69 4.81
C GLU A 227 26.21 -9.17 3.45
N VAL A 228 26.77 -7.97 3.48
CA VAL A 228 27.39 -7.35 2.31
C VAL A 228 28.88 -7.51 2.49
N THR A 229 29.43 -8.52 1.82
CA THR A 229 30.88 -8.60 1.65
C THR A 229 31.29 -7.41 0.80
N GLU A 230 31.94 -6.44 1.42
CA GLU A 230 32.61 -5.38 0.69
C GLU A 230 33.59 -6.07 -0.27
N PRO A 231 33.55 -5.77 -1.57
CA PRO A 231 34.53 -6.29 -2.49
C PRO A 231 35.89 -5.94 -1.90
N ALA A 232 36.64 -6.96 -1.46
CA ALA A 232 37.96 -6.76 -0.89
C ALA A 232 38.68 -5.84 -1.85
N ALA A 233 38.98 -4.62 -1.40
CA ALA A 233 39.56 -3.60 -2.24
C ALA A 233 40.75 -4.27 -2.91
N VAL A 234 40.62 -4.55 -4.21
CA VAL A 234 41.66 -5.22 -4.96
C VAL A 234 42.79 -4.20 -4.89
N ALA A 235 43.78 -4.46 -4.02
CA ALA A 235 44.91 -3.59 -3.85
C ALA A 235 45.38 -3.28 -5.27
N PRO A 236 45.46 -1.99 -5.66
CA PRO A 236 45.79 -1.63 -7.03
C PRO A 236 47.08 -2.36 -7.34
N ALA A 237 46.97 -3.41 -8.17
CA ALA A 237 48.12 -4.17 -8.61
C ALA A 237 48.98 -3.12 -9.28
N ALA A 238 50.13 -2.82 -8.66
CA ALA A 238 51.08 -1.86 -9.17
C ALA A 238 51.32 -2.25 -10.62
N ALA A 239 50.74 -1.47 -11.53
CA ALA A 239 50.87 -1.69 -12.94
C ALA A 239 52.32 -1.39 -13.27
N THR A 240 53.13 -2.44 -13.34
CA THR A 240 54.38 -2.42 -14.07
C THR A 240 54.00 -1.99 -15.49
N LEU A 241 54.36 -0.77 -15.84
CA LEU A 241 54.16 -0.22 -17.17
C LEU A 241 55.00 -1.04 -18.15
N ASP A 242 54.38 -2.03 -18.79
CA ASP A 242 54.97 -2.60 -20.00
C ASP A 242 54.87 -1.55 -21.14
N PRO A 243 55.96 -1.32 -21.90
CA PRO A 243 55.99 -0.38 -23.00
C PRO A 243 54.93 -0.71 -24.06
N MET A 244 54.06 0.27 -24.29
CA MET A 244 52.95 0.22 -25.23
C MET A 244 53.46 0.09 -26.68
N GLU A 245 53.24 -1.06 -27.29
CA GLU A 245 53.47 -1.28 -28.73
C GLU A 245 52.34 -0.62 -29.55
N PRO A 246 52.63 0.07 -30.68
CA PRO A 246 51.64 0.86 -31.42
C PRO A 246 50.59 -0.03 -32.09
N ARG A 247 49.33 0.11 -31.66
CA ARG A 247 48.20 -0.65 -32.22
C ARG A 247 47.63 0.05 -33.46
N ALA A 248 47.52 -0.72 -34.54
CA ALA A 248 46.99 -0.31 -35.84
C ALA A 248 45.54 0.22 -35.78
N PRO A 249 45.16 1.13 -36.70
CA PRO A 249 43.85 1.80 -36.70
C PRO A 249 42.69 0.84 -36.99
N ALA A 250 41.61 1.00 -36.23
CA ALA A 250 40.37 0.24 -36.35
C ALA A 250 39.51 0.72 -37.54
N PRO A 251 38.79 -0.18 -38.24
CA PRO A 251 37.93 0.16 -39.36
C PRO A 251 36.65 0.88 -38.93
N GLU A 252 36.20 1.79 -39.78
CA GLU A 252 35.03 2.65 -39.58
C GLU A 252 33.70 1.87 -39.46
N PRO A 253 32.78 2.31 -38.59
CA PRO A 253 31.47 1.68 -38.44
C PRO A 253 30.54 2.04 -39.60
N GLY A 254 30.17 1.01 -40.37
CA GLY A 254 29.17 1.09 -41.43
C GLY A 254 27.80 1.53 -40.91
N ALA A 255 27.15 2.38 -41.69
CA ALA A 255 25.83 2.95 -41.46
C ALA A 255 24.77 1.88 -41.17
N VAL A 256 24.17 1.95 -39.97
CA VAL A 256 23.04 1.12 -39.57
C VAL A 256 21.76 1.73 -40.14
N THR A 257 21.12 1.00 -41.05
CA THR A 257 19.80 1.32 -41.61
C THR A 257 18.74 1.33 -40.49
N PRO A 258 17.88 2.37 -40.39
CA PRO A 258 16.88 2.46 -39.33
C PRO A 258 15.82 1.37 -39.48
N ALA A 259 15.61 0.61 -38.40
CA ALA A 259 14.59 -0.43 -38.33
C ALA A 259 13.16 0.15 -38.42
N PRO A 260 12.20 -0.56 -39.03
CA PRO A 260 10.82 -0.12 -39.14
C PRO A 260 10.18 0.04 -37.76
N ARG A 261 9.62 1.23 -37.54
CA ARG A 261 8.91 1.63 -36.32
C ARG A 261 7.66 0.76 -36.15
N VAL A 262 7.72 -0.20 -35.22
CA VAL A 262 6.55 -0.97 -34.79
C VAL A 262 5.60 -0.02 -34.07
N GLU A 263 4.45 0.23 -34.68
CA GLU A 263 3.35 1.00 -34.09
C GLU A 263 2.89 0.31 -32.81
N ALA A 264 3.01 1.01 -31.67
CA ALA A 264 2.59 0.48 -30.38
C ALA A 264 1.08 0.13 -30.43
N PRO A 265 0.65 -0.99 -29.83
CA PRO A 265 -0.75 -1.37 -29.76
C PRO A 265 -1.55 -0.21 -29.18
N ARG A 266 -2.46 0.35 -29.97
CA ARG A 266 -3.38 1.40 -29.51
C ARG A 266 -4.24 0.79 -28.42
N THR A 267 -4.12 1.30 -27.20
CA THR A 267 -5.02 0.96 -26.09
C THR A 267 -6.46 1.16 -26.54
N PRO A 268 -7.40 0.24 -26.20
CA PRO A 268 -8.80 0.39 -26.55
C PRO A 268 -9.30 1.77 -26.13
N SER A 269 -9.75 2.53 -27.12
CA SER A 269 -10.16 3.93 -27.01
C SER A 269 -11.18 4.13 -25.89
N GLU A 270 -10.89 5.06 -24.98
CA GLU A 270 -11.76 5.53 -23.90
C GLU A 270 -13.07 6.19 -24.39
N ALA A 271 -13.26 6.32 -25.71
CA ALA A 271 -14.38 7.05 -26.30
C ALA A 271 -15.74 6.30 -26.29
N GLY A 272 -15.80 5.04 -25.87
CA GLY A 272 -17.01 4.20 -26.00
C GLY A 272 -17.87 3.98 -24.74
N GLY A 273 -17.55 4.59 -23.60
CA GLY A 273 -18.28 4.32 -22.35
C GLY A 273 -19.74 4.84 -22.39
N THR A 274 -20.71 3.97 -22.09
CA THR A 274 -22.13 4.38 -21.90
C THR A 274 -22.24 5.46 -20.80
N ALA A 275 -23.29 6.29 -20.85
CA ALA A 275 -23.52 7.33 -19.83
C ALA A 275 -23.51 6.74 -18.40
N ALA A 276 -24.13 5.58 -18.20
CA ALA A 276 -24.09 4.84 -16.95
C ALA A 276 -22.65 4.52 -16.49
N SER A 277 -21.77 4.09 -17.41
CA SER A 277 -20.37 3.82 -17.07
C SER A 277 -19.60 5.06 -16.64
N ARG A 278 -19.94 6.24 -17.20
CA ARG A 278 -19.36 7.52 -16.77
C ARG A 278 -19.84 7.92 -15.38
N ASP A 279 -21.14 7.81 -15.11
CA ASP A 279 -21.70 8.15 -13.79
C ASP A 279 -21.18 7.24 -12.67
N PHE A 280 -21.05 5.92 -12.91
CA PHE A 280 -20.45 5.01 -11.95
C PHE A 280 -19.01 5.43 -11.62
N ARG A 281 -18.19 5.67 -12.64
CA ARG A 281 -16.79 6.09 -12.49
C ARG A 281 -16.68 7.43 -11.76
N ALA A 282 -17.51 8.40 -12.12
CA ALA A 282 -17.58 9.70 -11.46
C ALA A 282 -17.94 9.55 -9.97
N GLY A 283 -18.93 8.71 -9.66
CA GLY A 283 -19.32 8.42 -8.28
C GLY A 283 -18.22 7.79 -7.44
N ALA A 284 -17.54 6.77 -8.00
CA ALA A 284 -16.42 6.11 -7.32
C ALA A 284 -15.24 7.06 -7.08
N LEU A 285 -14.87 7.88 -8.09
CA LEU A 285 -13.79 8.85 -7.97
C LEU A 285 -14.11 9.96 -6.97
N ALA A 286 -15.33 10.50 -6.99
CA ALA A 286 -15.76 11.51 -6.02
C ALA A 286 -15.70 10.99 -4.58
N TYR A 287 -16.09 9.72 -4.35
CA TYR A 287 -15.97 9.11 -3.02
C TYR A 287 -14.51 9.01 -2.57
N VAL A 288 -13.61 8.55 -3.45
CA VAL A 288 -12.16 8.49 -3.18
C VAL A 288 -11.61 9.87 -2.86
N ARG A 289 -12.00 10.93 -3.59
CA ARG A 289 -11.55 12.31 -3.32
C ARG A 289 -12.09 12.93 -2.02
N GLY A 290 -12.95 12.22 -1.28
CA GLY A 290 -13.57 12.76 -0.07
C GLY A 290 -14.73 13.72 -0.35
N GLU A 291 -15.41 13.56 -1.50
CA GLU A 291 -16.56 14.36 -1.92
C GLU A 291 -17.86 13.53 -1.87
N PRO A 292 -18.32 13.10 -0.68
CA PRO A 292 -19.39 12.10 -0.57
C PRO A 292 -20.75 12.59 -1.12
N GLY A 293 -21.03 13.89 -1.07
CA GLY A 293 -22.26 14.44 -1.66
C GLY A 293 -22.27 14.36 -3.20
N GLU A 294 -21.13 14.57 -3.85
CA GLU A 294 -21.00 14.40 -5.30
C GLU A 294 -21.06 12.92 -5.68
N ALA A 295 -20.37 12.07 -4.91
CA ALA A 295 -20.42 10.62 -5.06
C ALA A 295 -21.86 10.10 -5.03
N ALA A 296 -22.64 10.50 -4.01
CA ALA A 296 -24.03 10.08 -3.85
C ALA A 296 -24.88 10.46 -5.07
N ARG A 297 -24.78 11.71 -5.56
CA ARG A 297 -25.54 12.17 -6.74
C ARG A 297 -25.17 11.40 -8.01
N ALA A 298 -23.87 11.17 -8.24
CA ALA A 298 -23.42 10.44 -9.42
C ALA A 298 -23.84 8.96 -9.38
N LEU A 299 -23.72 8.31 -8.22
CA LEU A 299 -24.15 6.91 -8.05
C LEU A 299 -25.67 6.76 -8.16
N GLN A 300 -26.47 7.73 -7.69
CA GLN A 300 -27.91 7.74 -7.91
C GLN A 300 -28.28 7.82 -9.40
N ARG A 301 -27.61 8.69 -10.18
CA ARG A 301 -27.82 8.74 -11.64
C ARG A 301 -27.43 7.43 -12.31
N PHE A 302 -26.30 6.84 -11.92
CA PHE A 302 -25.92 5.52 -12.41
C PHE A 302 -27.00 4.48 -12.11
N LEU A 303 -27.47 4.36 -10.86
CA LEU A 303 -28.45 3.37 -10.46
C LEU A 303 -29.82 3.55 -11.12
N ALA A 304 -30.18 4.79 -11.47
CA ALA A 304 -31.38 5.09 -12.24
C ALA A 304 -31.26 4.66 -13.72
N ALA A 305 -30.06 4.71 -14.30
CA ALA A 305 -29.80 4.32 -15.69
C ALA A 305 -29.39 2.84 -15.86
N ALA A 306 -28.85 2.22 -14.82
CA ALA A 306 -28.32 0.86 -14.86
C ALA A 306 -29.43 -0.19 -14.84
N THR A 307 -29.36 -1.17 -15.74
CA THR A 307 -30.29 -2.30 -15.76
C THR A 307 -30.07 -3.21 -14.54
N ALA A 308 -31.09 -3.94 -14.11
CA ALA A 308 -31.01 -4.83 -12.94
C ALA A 308 -29.89 -5.90 -13.03
N ARG A 309 -29.38 -6.19 -14.23
CA ARG A 309 -28.28 -7.15 -14.48
C ARG A 309 -26.90 -6.51 -14.58
N ASP A 310 -26.77 -5.18 -14.43
CA ASP A 310 -25.45 -4.54 -14.48
C ASP A 310 -24.62 -4.97 -13.26
N PRO A 311 -23.44 -5.61 -13.48
CA PRO A 311 -22.65 -6.20 -12.40
C PRO A 311 -22.13 -5.16 -11.40
N ARG A 312 -22.11 -3.87 -11.75
CA ARG A 312 -21.63 -2.79 -10.88
C ARG A 312 -22.71 -2.25 -9.95
N ARG A 313 -23.96 -2.68 -10.08
CA ARG A 313 -25.07 -2.18 -9.23
C ARG A 313 -24.85 -2.42 -7.76
N GLU A 314 -24.35 -3.60 -7.39
CA GLU A 314 -24.08 -3.92 -5.99
C GLU A 314 -23.05 -2.96 -5.39
N ASP A 315 -21.89 -2.82 -6.05
CA ASP A 315 -20.84 -1.90 -5.63
C ASP A 315 -21.34 -0.45 -5.56
N ALA A 316 -22.10 0.00 -6.56
CA ALA A 316 -22.65 1.35 -6.58
C ALA A 316 -23.63 1.61 -5.44
N ARG A 317 -24.50 0.63 -5.12
CA ARG A 317 -25.42 0.71 -3.99
C ARG A 317 -24.67 0.74 -2.67
N TYR A 318 -23.66 -0.10 -2.52
CA TYR A 318 -22.82 -0.09 -1.32
C TYR A 318 -22.11 1.24 -1.13
N VAL A 319 -21.43 1.76 -2.17
CA VAL A 319 -20.74 3.06 -2.08
C VAL A 319 -21.74 4.21 -1.86
N LEU A 320 -22.95 4.13 -2.41
CA LEU A 320 -24.01 5.11 -2.11
C LEU A 320 -24.40 5.11 -0.63
N VAL A 321 -24.53 3.94 0.01
CA VAL A 321 -24.75 3.84 1.47
C VAL A 321 -23.61 4.53 2.21
N LEU A 322 -22.35 4.27 1.85
CA LEU A 322 -21.19 4.90 2.48
C LEU A 322 -21.19 6.42 2.32
N ALA A 323 -21.47 6.91 1.11
CA ALA A 323 -21.48 8.31 0.77
C ALA A 323 -22.57 9.08 1.55
N LEU A 324 -23.79 8.54 1.61
CA LEU A 324 -24.90 9.14 2.37
C LEU A 324 -24.67 9.08 3.88
N ASP A 325 -24.06 8.01 4.39
CA ASP A 325 -23.71 7.90 5.81
C ASP A 325 -22.64 8.94 6.20
N ALA A 326 -21.64 9.17 5.34
CA ALA A 326 -20.58 10.14 5.55
C ALA A 326 -21.09 11.60 5.61
N THR A 327 -22.13 11.94 4.85
CA THR A 327 -22.79 13.26 4.92
C THR A 327 -23.87 13.34 6.00
N ARG A 328 -24.09 12.27 6.76
CA ARG A 328 -25.21 12.10 7.71
C ARG A 328 -26.58 12.29 7.05
N ASP A 329 -26.68 12.11 5.73
CA ASP A 329 -27.92 12.32 4.97
C ASP A 329 -29.04 11.38 5.46
N PRO A 330 -30.28 11.88 5.68
CA PRO A 330 -31.39 11.05 6.16
C PRO A 330 -31.71 9.88 5.20
N GLY A 331 -31.40 10.00 3.92
CA GLY A 331 -31.55 8.96 2.91
C GLY A 331 -30.62 7.76 3.07
N ALA A 332 -29.59 7.82 3.92
CA ALA A 332 -28.67 6.69 4.14
C ALA A 332 -29.39 5.43 4.65
N GLU A 333 -30.40 5.60 5.51
CA GLU A 333 -31.22 4.49 6.04
C GLU A 333 -31.99 3.79 4.91
N ARG A 334 -32.63 4.58 4.04
CA ARG A 334 -33.37 4.06 2.88
C ARG A 334 -32.43 3.33 1.93
N ALA A 335 -31.27 3.92 1.60
CA ALA A 335 -30.27 3.29 0.73
C ALA A 335 -29.76 1.95 1.31
N ALA A 336 -29.56 1.86 2.63
CA ALA A 336 -29.13 0.62 3.28
C ALA A 336 -30.21 -0.47 3.20
N ARG A 337 -31.49 -0.12 3.47
CA ARG A 337 -32.61 -1.06 3.29
C ARG A 337 -32.74 -1.54 1.84
N GLU A 338 -32.61 -0.63 0.88
CA GLU A 338 -32.64 -0.96 -0.54
C GLU A 338 -31.51 -1.91 -0.93
N TYR A 339 -30.27 -1.68 -0.44
CA TYR A 339 -29.16 -2.62 -0.65
C TYR A 339 -29.46 -4.00 -0.07
N LEU A 340 -29.92 -4.07 1.18
CA LEU A 340 -30.18 -5.36 1.86
C LEU A 340 -31.34 -6.15 1.24
N GLY A 341 -32.30 -5.45 0.62
CA GLY A 341 -33.40 -6.05 -0.13
C GLY A 341 -33.00 -6.48 -1.55
N GLU A 342 -32.21 -5.67 -2.26
CA GLU A 342 -31.78 -5.95 -3.63
C GLU A 342 -30.69 -7.04 -3.67
N PHE A 343 -29.82 -7.11 -2.66
CA PHE A 343 -28.70 -8.07 -2.57
C PHE A 343 -28.78 -8.90 -1.27
N PRO A 344 -29.72 -9.86 -1.18
CA PRO A 344 -29.89 -10.69 0.01
C PRO A 344 -28.64 -11.54 0.33
N ASN A 345 -27.83 -11.85 -0.69
CA ASN A 345 -26.56 -12.57 -0.57
C ASN A 345 -25.35 -11.70 -0.96
N GLY A 346 -25.49 -10.37 -0.87
CA GLY A 346 -24.44 -9.44 -1.30
C GLY A 346 -23.16 -9.55 -0.47
N LEU A 347 -22.01 -9.34 -1.12
CA LEU A 347 -20.68 -9.40 -0.52
C LEU A 347 -20.51 -8.42 0.66
N ARG A 348 -21.25 -7.30 0.64
CA ARG A 348 -21.18 -6.24 1.68
C ARG A 348 -22.36 -6.26 2.63
N ARG A 349 -23.20 -7.30 2.60
CA ARG A 349 -24.41 -7.42 3.44
C ARG A 349 -24.12 -7.18 4.92
N ALA A 350 -23.16 -7.90 5.50
CA ALA A 350 -22.85 -7.77 6.92
C ALA A 350 -22.48 -6.33 7.30
N GLU A 351 -21.66 -5.67 6.49
CA GLU A 351 -21.23 -4.28 6.72
C GLU A 351 -22.40 -3.28 6.64
N VAL A 352 -23.29 -3.45 5.66
CA VAL A 352 -24.49 -2.61 5.50
C VAL A 352 -25.46 -2.84 6.66
N THR A 353 -25.62 -4.07 7.13
CA THR A 353 -26.41 -4.39 8.33
C THR A 353 -25.87 -3.65 9.56
N VAL A 354 -24.56 -3.68 9.83
CA VAL A 354 -23.95 -2.93 10.95
C VAL A 354 -24.32 -1.45 10.87
N ARG A 355 -24.18 -0.84 9.69
CA ARG A 355 -24.47 0.60 9.49
C ARG A 355 -25.93 0.92 9.74
N LEU A 356 -26.85 0.12 9.21
CA LEU A 356 -28.28 0.29 9.41
C LEU A 356 -28.64 0.17 10.89
N THR A 357 -28.20 -0.89 11.57
CA THR A 357 -28.44 -1.10 13.00
C THR A 357 -27.92 0.06 13.83
N ARG A 358 -26.67 0.50 13.62
CA ARG A 358 -26.08 1.63 14.34
C ARG A 358 -26.86 2.92 14.14
N ARG A 359 -27.33 3.18 12.93
CA ARG A 359 -28.11 4.38 12.62
C ARG A 359 -29.49 4.35 13.28
N LEU A 360 -30.18 3.21 13.24
CA LEU A 360 -31.47 3.03 13.89
C LEU A 360 -31.35 3.16 15.41
N ALA A 361 -30.35 2.51 16.02
CA ALA A 361 -30.07 2.61 17.44
C ALA A 361 -29.73 4.06 17.87
N ALA A 362 -28.93 4.78 17.08
CA ALA A 362 -28.59 6.17 17.36
C ALA A 362 -29.81 7.13 17.32
N ARG A 363 -30.91 6.73 16.68
CA ARG A 363 -32.17 7.48 16.65
C ARG A 363 -33.22 6.97 17.66
N GLY A 364 -32.86 6.01 18.51
CA GLY A 364 -33.78 5.39 19.46
C GLY A 364 -34.78 4.41 18.83
N ALA A 365 -34.64 4.07 17.54
CA ALA A 365 -35.51 3.10 16.86
C ALA A 365 -35.06 1.65 17.17
N CYS A 366 -35.17 1.25 18.43
CA CYS A 366 -34.51 0.07 18.96
C CYS A 366 -35.06 -1.26 18.42
N ASP A 367 -36.38 -1.39 18.27
CA ASP A 367 -36.99 -2.58 17.66
C ASP A 367 -36.55 -2.75 16.20
N ALA A 368 -36.49 -1.64 15.46
CA ALA A 368 -36.01 -1.65 14.07
C ALA A 368 -34.51 -1.98 14.00
N ALA A 369 -33.71 -1.48 14.96
CA ALA A 369 -32.29 -1.80 15.04
C ALA A 369 -32.05 -3.30 15.31
N ALA A 370 -32.81 -3.88 16.24
CA ALA A 370 -32.78 -5.30 16.56
C ALA A 370 -33.23 -6.15 15.37
N SER A 371 -34.33 -5.77 14.70
CA SER A 371 -34.79 -6.44 13.48
C SER A 371 -33.73 -6.41 12.36
N ALA A 372 -33.07 -5.27 12.13
CA ALA A 372 -31.98 -5.19 11.16
C ALA A 372 -30.81 -6.11 11.55
N ALA A 373 -30.46 -6.17 12.83
CA ALA A 373 -29.36 -7.02 13.33
C ALA A 373 -29.60 -8.51 13.09
N LEU A 374 -30.86 -8.98 13.15
CA LEU A 374 -31.22 -10.37 12.81
C LEU A 374 -30.92 -10.73 11.35
N GLY A 375 -30.81 -9.74 10.46
CA GLY A 375 -30.41 -9.94 9.07
C GLY A 375 -28.91 -10.17 8.85
N MET A 376 -28.09 -10.18 9.92
CA MET A 376 -26.66 -10.42 9.86
C MET A 376 -26.35 -11.87 9.47
N PRO A 377 -25.49 -12.12 8.46
CA PRO A 377 -25.10 -13.47 8.09
C PRO A 377 -24.41 -14.22 9.24
N GLU A 378 -24.71 -15.51 9.38
CA GLU A 378 -24.11 -16.38 10.41
C GLU A 378 -22.58 -16.50 10.32
N HIS A 379 -22.01 -16.27 9.13
CA HIS A 379 -20.58 -16.29 8.86
C HIS A 379 -19.93 -14.89 8.87
N ALA A 380 -20.66 -13.85 9.31
CA ALA A 380 -20.08 -12.51 9.42
C ALA A 380 -18.89 -12.50 10.39
N GLU A 381 -17.85 -11.72 10.06
CA GLU A 381 -16.65 -11.56 10.90
C GLU A 381 -17.03 -11.16 12.34
N ALA A 382 -16.31 -11.72 13.33
CA ALA A 382 -16.59 -11.47 14.76
C ALA A 382 -16.58 -9.98 15.13
N GLY A 383 -15.70 -9.19 14.49
CA GLY A 383 -15.64 -7.74 14.67
C GLY A 383 -16.93 -7.01 14.26
N LEU A 384 -17.60 -7.45 13.20
CA LEU A 384 -18.88 -6.87 12.76
C LEU A 384 -20.02 -7.20 13.74
N ARG A 385 -20.07 -8.43 14.25
CA ARG A 385 -21.05 -8.83 15.27
C ARG A 385 -20.87 -8.04 16.57
N THR A 386 -19.62 -7.81 16.97
CA THR A 386 -19.28 -6.97 18.13
C THR A 386 -19.79 -5.54 17.94
N GLN A 387 -19.64 -4.98 16.74
CA GLN A 387 -20.18 -3.65 16.42
C GLN A 387 -21.71 -3.59 16.45
N VAL A 388 -22.41 -4.65 16.02
CA VAL A 388 -23.87 -4.77 16.17
C VAL A 388 -24.26 -4.80 17.64
N ALA A 389 -23.62 -5.63 18.44
CA ALA A 389 -23.89 -5.73 19.88
C ALA A 389 -23.66 -4.38 20.58
N GLN A 390 -22.58 -3.67 20.23
CA GLN A 390 -22.29 -2.34 20.77
C GLN A 390 -23.30 -1.28 20.31
N ALA A 391 -23.86 -1.40 19.10
CA ALA A 391 -24.92 -0.52 18.65
C ALA A 391 -26.22 -0.76 19.45
N LEU A 392 -26.59 -2.03 19.66
CA LEU A 392 -27.80 -2.42 20.39
C LEU A 392 -27.69 -2.14 21.90
N SER A 393 -26.51 -2.18 22.50
CA SER A 393 -26.36 -1.86 23.93
C SER A 393 -26.78 -0.42 24.26
N ARG A 394 -26.71 0.50 23.29
CA ARG A 394 -27.22 1.88 23.46
C ARG A 394 -28.73 1.93 23.63
N CYS A 395 -29.45 0.94 23.11
CA CYS A 395 -30.89 0.82 23.27
C CYS A 395 -31.31 0.33 24.67
N ALA A 396 -30.45 -0.42 25.36
CA ALA A 396 -30.73 -0.91 26.70
C ALA A 396 -30.64 0.18 27.78
N VAL A 397 -30.00 1.32 27.46
CA VAL A 397 -29.72 2.41 28.41
C VAL A 397 -30.76 3.53 28.29
N ALA A 398 -31.64 3.53 27.29
CA ALA A 398 -32.70 4.53 27.18
C ALA A 398 -33.72 4.30 28.30
N PRO A 399 -33.77 5.15 29.35
CA PRO A 399 -34.73 5.00 30.43
C PRO A 399 -36.13 5.30 29.87
N GLY A 400 -37.11 4.51 30.30
CA GLY A 400 -38.51 4.71 29.88
C GLY A 400 -38.97 6.13 30.18
N GLU A 401 -39.26 6.88 29.12
CA GLU A 401 -40.12 8.08 29.18
C GLU A 401 -41.60 7.67 29.22
#